data_AF-A0A4P5QXT4-F1
#
_entry.id   AF-A0A4P5QXT4-F1
#
_cell.length_a   1.000
_cell.length_b   1.000
_cell.length_c   1.000
_cell.angle_alpha   90.00
_cell.angle_beta   90.00
_cell.angle_gamma   90.00
#
_symmetry.space_group_name_H-M   'P 1'
#
loop_
_entity.id
_entity.type
_entity.pdbx_description
1 polymer ?
#
loop_
_entity_poly.entity_id
_entity_poly.type
_entity_poly.pdbx_seq_one_letter_code
_entity_poly.pdbx_strand_id
1 'polypeptide(L)' 'MKRYVVALKGGTVGDLYADTVQKGDFVTVWLRDADGNPSYVSEIVEEIIKEDELLDF' A
#
# COMPACT_ATOMS: atom_id res chain seq x y z
N MET A 1 -8.79 -7.30 7.99
CA MET A 1 -8.20 -6.31 7.08
C MET A 1 -7.11 -5.52 7.80
N LYS A 2 -5.90 -5.50 7.25
CA LYS A 2 -4.72 -4.84 7.80
C LYS A 2 -4.29 -3.70 6.88
N ARG A 3 -3.53 -2.74 7.42
CA ARG A 3 -2.88 -1.69 6.63
C ARG A 3 -1.42 -2.07 6.45
N TYR A 4 -0.95 -2.06 5.21
CA TYR A 4 0.44 -2.25 4.84
C TYR A 4 0.97 -0.97 4.20
N VAL A 5 2.19 -0.58 4.55
CA VAL A 5 2.95 0.41 3.78
C VAL A 5 3.89 -0.39 2.87
N VAL A 6 3.70 -0.27 1.56
CA VAL A 6 4.47 -1.04 0.57
C VAL A 6 5.20 -0.12 -0.40
N ALA A 7 6.40 -0.52 -0.80
CA ALA A 7 7.11 0.06 -1.93
C ALA A 7 6.80 -0.76 -3.19
N LEU A 8 6.45 -0.07 -4.27
CA LEU A 8 6.21 -0.61 -5.58
C LEU A 8 7.49 -0.52 -6.43
N LYS A 9 7.62 -1.40 -7.44
CA LYS A 9 8.80 -1.43 -8.33
C LYS A 9 9.11 -0.11 -9.04
N GLY A 10 8.11 0.74 -9.28
CA GLY A 10 8.28 2.07 -9.85
C GLY A 10 8.82 3.11 -8.87
N GLY A 11 9.17 2.72 -7.64
CA GLY A 11 9.67 3.58 -6.58
C GLY A 11 8.56 4.31 -5.79
N THR A 12 7.30 4.00 -6.06
CA THR A 12 6.15 4.58 -5.35
C THR A 12 5.93 3.86 -4.03
N VAL A 13 5.73 4.62 -2.94
CA VAL A 13 5.35 4.08 -1.64
C VAL A 13 3.93 4.49 -1.31
N GLY A 14 3.10 3.54 -0.91
CA GLY A 14 1.68 3.80 -0.63
C GLY A 14 1.08 2.89 0.42
N ASP A 15 -0.13 3.25 0.84
CA ASP A 15 -0.93 2.48 1.77
C ASP A 15 -1.73 1.41 1.02
N LEU A 16 -1.64 0.16 1.46
CA LEU A 16 -2.41 -0.96 0.96
C LEU A 16 -3.27 -1.52 2.09
N TYR A 17 -4.56 -1.67 1.84
CA TYR A 17 -5.47 -2.31 2.78
C TYR A 17 -5.82 -3.70 2.26
N ALA A 18 -5.30 -4.73 2.92
CA ALA A 18 -5.44 -6.12 2.50
C ALA A 18 -5.43 -7.05 3.73
N ASP A 19 -5.91 -8.29 3.60
CA ASP A 19 -5.77 -9.28 4.66
C ASP A 19 -4.36 -9.89 4.71
N THR A 20 -3.74 -10.05 3.53
CA THR A 20 -2.37 -10.52 3.36
C THR A 20 -1.74 -9.84 2.14
N VAL A 21 -0.42 -9.60 2.16
CA VAL A 21 0.36 -9.16 1.00
C VAL A 21 1.77 -9.75 1.09
N GLN A 22 2.37 -10.03 -0.07
CA GLN A 22 3.76 -10.48 -0.18
C GLN A 22 4.50 -9.73 -1.30
N LYS A 23 5.84 -9.74 -1.22
CA LYS A 23 6.68 -9.22 -2.30
C LYS A 23 6.40 -9.98 -3.60
N GLY A 24 6.21 -9.24 -4.69
CA GLY A 24 5.89 -9.80 -6.01
C GLY A 24 4.40 -9.78 -6.36
N ASP A 25 3.51 -9.51 -5.40
CA ASP A 25 2.08 -9.37 -5.69
C ASP A 25 1.81 -8.11 -6.52
N PHE A 26 0.84 -8.21 -7.44
CA PHE A 26 0.31 -7.04 -8.15
C PHE A 26 -0.85 -6.45 -7.34
N VAL A 27 -0.67 -5.24 -6.82
CA VAL A 27 -1.61 -4.60 -5.89
C VAL A 27 -1.93 -3.18 -6.35
N THR A 28 -3.05 -2.65 -5.87
CA THR A 28 -3.39 -1.22 -6.00
C THR A 28 -3.17 -0.54 -4.65
N VAL A 29 -2.27 0.43 -4.59
CA VAL A 29 -2.02 1.23 -3.38
C VAL A 29 -2.79 2.54 -3.45
N TRP A 30 -3.14 3.04 -2.27
CA TRP A 30 -3.74 4.35 -2.08
C TRP A 30 -2.67 5.38 -1.75
N LEU A 31 -2.74 6.51 -2.45
CA LEU A 31 -1.86 7.65 -2.28
C LEU A 31 -2.71 8.89 -2.02
N ARG A 32 -2.10 9.88 -1.37
CA ARG A 32 -2.64 11.24 -1.31
C ARG A 32 -1.65 12.17 -1.99
N ASP A 33 -2.15 13.01 -2.89
CA ASP A 33 -1.34 14.08 -3.45
C ASP A 33 -1.09 15.20 -2.42
N ALA A 34 -0.35 16.23 -2.80
CA ALA A 34 -0.04 17.37 -1.92
C ALA A 34 -1.30 18.14 -1.49
N ASP A 35 -2.38 18.05 -2.27
CA ASP A 35 -3.67 18.68 -1.99
C ASP A 35 -4.60 17.77 -1.17
N GLY A 36 -4.14 16.56 -0.84
CA GLY A 36 -4.88 15.57 -0.05
C GLY A 36 -5.89 14.75 -0.86
N ASN A 37 -5.96 14.92 -2.18
CA ASN A 37 -6.85 14.15 -3.04
C ASN A 37 -6.36 12.70 -3.15
N PRO A 38 -7.30 11.73 -3.16
CA PRO A 38 -6.95 10.34 -3.35
C PRO A 38 -6.43 10.08 -4.77
N SER A 39 -5.33 9.35 -4.85
CA SER A 39 -4.82 8.77 -6.09
C SER A 39 -4.55 7.28 -5.88
N TYR A 40 -4.54 6.51 -6.98
CA TYR A 40 -4.35 5.07 -6.95
C TYR A 40 -3.27 4.69 -7.95
N VAL A 41 -2.34 3.85 -7.52
CA VAL A 41 -1.30 3.29 -8.39
C VAL A 41 -1.35 1.78 -8.26
N SER A 42 -1.35 1.09 -9.40
CA SER A 42 -1.35 -0.38 -9.44
C SER A 42 -0.02 -0.87 -9.97
N GLU A 43 0.70 -1.65 -9.18
CA GLU A 43 2.00 -2.18 -9.58
C GLU A 43 2.41 -3.39 -8.72
N ILE A 44 3.58 -3.95 -9.04
CA ILE A 44 4.18 -5.04 -8.28
C ILE A 44 4.81 -4.52 -6.99
N VAL A 45 4.50 -5.18 -5.87
CA VAL A 45 5.15 -4.95 -4.58
C VAL A 45 6.62 -5.36 -4.66
N GLU A 46 7.51 -4.41 -4.43
CA GLU A 46 8.94 -4.65 -4.31
C GLU A 46 9.36 -4.93 -2.87
N GLU A 47 8.75 -4.25 -1.90
CA GLU A 47 9.07 -4.37 -0.48
C GLU A 47 7.86 -4.03 0.39
N ILE A 48 7.72 -4.73 1.52
CA ILE A 48 6.75 -4.40 2.58
C ILE A 48 7.52 -3.66 3.66
N ILE A 49 7.21 -2.37 3.84
CA ILE A 49 7.91 -1.48 4.78
C ILE A 49 7.31 -1.60 6.18
N LYS A 50 5.97 -1.70 6.27
CA LYS A 50 5.25 -1.73 7.55
C LYS A 50 3.96 -2.53 7.44
N GLU A 51 3.60 -3.20 8.53
CA GLU A 51 2.29 -3.82 8.76
C GLU A 51 1.67 -3.22 10.03
N ASP A 52 0.47 -2.68 9.91
CA ASP A 52 -0.36 -2.19 11.01
C ASP A 52 -1.67 -2.99 11.05
N GLU A 53 -2.02 -3.54 12.21
CA GLU A 53 -3.36 -4.08 12.43
C GLU A 53 -4.34 -2.93 12.61
N LEU A 54 -5.39 -2.89 11.78
CA LEU A 54 -6.50 -1.98 12.02
C LEU A 54 -7.23 -2.48 13.27
N LEU A 55 -7.05 -1.79 14.39
CA LEU A 55 -7.86 -1.98 15.58
C LEU A 55 -9.26 -1.44 15.27
N ASP A 56 -10.23 -2.33 15.07
CA ASP A 56 -11.65 -1.97 15.06
C ASP A 56 -12.01 -1.36 16.43
N PHE A 57 -12.53 -0.13 16.41
CA PHE A 57 -13.04 0.59 17.59
C PHE A 57 -14.56 0.56 17.65
#